data_AF-A0A7C0Z7Q6-F1
#
_entry.id   AF-A0A7C0Z7Q6-F1
#
_cell.length_a   1.000
_cell.length_b   1.000
_cell.length_c   1.000
_cell.angle_alpha   90.00
_cell.angle_beta   90.00
_cell.angle_gamma   90.00
#
_symmetry.space_group_name_H-M   'P 1'
#
loop_
_entity.id
_entity.type
_entity.pdbx_description
1 polymer ?
#
loop_
_entity_poly.entity_id
_entity_poly.type
_entity_poly.pdbx_seq_one_letter_code
_entity_poly.pdbx_strand_id
1 'polypeptide(L)'
;MGPHLPRRRRSLRIHRLRGWRGEETGEKLSRIREALEAVKPYLRHLYGSMDLQPRELLEYLTGPTATGDETTLDEILGSRYLMLHEAVEILELKRRGIPIDDRTIMDHPVETYEAHLRATEVELSLAEGEDDRRWLERRLRDVESWLRDPNLPPHLRPYCEGLLRRFREKKAGAYSDRLEEAE
;
A
#
# COMPACT_ATOMS: atom_id res chain seq x y z
N MET A 1 3.92 12.16 39.43
CA MET A 1 4.68 11.91 38.19
C MET A 1 4.01 10.75 37.48
N GLY A 2 3.21 11.03 36.44
CA GLY A 2 2.48 9.98 35.72
C GLY A 2 3.42 9.17 34.81
N PRO A 3 3.19 7.86 34.63
CA PRO A 3 4.01 7.05 33.75
C PRO A 3 3.78 7.48 32.29
N HIS A 4 4.86 7.89 31.63
CA HIS A 4 4.88 8.09 30.18
C HIS A 4 4.61 6.75 29.49
N LEU A 5 3.40 6.57 28.97
CA LEU A 5 3.11 5.52 28.00
C LEU A 5 4.00 5.74 26.75
N PRO A 6 4.69 4.70 26.25
CA PRO A 6 5.45 4.83 25.02
C PRO A 6 4.47 5.08 23.87
N ARG A 7 4.65 6.19 23.15
CA ARG A 7 3.99 6.43 21.87
C ARG A 7 4.28 5.24 20.95
N ARG A 8 3.23 4.53 20.53
CA ARG A 8 3.31 3.42 19.58
C ARG A 8 4.13 3.85 18.37
N ARG A 9 5.30 3.22 18.20
CA ARG A 9 6.19 3.43 17.05
C ARG A 9 5.52 2.81 15.83
N ARG A 10 5.25 3.61 14.80
CA ARG A 10 4.66 3.14 13.54
C ARG A 10 5.83 2.65 12.67
N SER A 11 5.98 1.34 12.52
CA SER A 11 6.78 0.74 11.45
C SER A 11 6.08 0.92 10.11
N LEU A 12 6.76 0.61 9.01
CA LEU A 12 6.16 0.44 7.70
C LEU A 12 5.03 -0.58 7.78
N ARG A 13 3.87 -0.18 7.27
CA ARG A 13 2.60 -0.86 7.47
C ARG A 13 2.30 -1.67 6.22
N ILE A 14 2.56 -2.96 6.28
CA ILE A 14 1.99 -3.91 5.33
C ILE A 14 0.58 -4.22 5.86
N HIS A 15 -0.45 -3.91 5.07
CA HIS A 15 -1.84 -3.98 5.52
C HIS A 15 -2.22 -5.43 5.85
N ARG A 16 -2.75 -5.71 7.05
CA ARG A 16 -3.10 -7.09 7.46
C ARG A 16 -4.44 -7.23 8.18
N LEU A 17 -5.16 -8.27 7.82
CA LEU A 17 -6.54 -8.56 8.22
C LEU A 17 -6.74 -8.80 9.73
N ARG A 18 -7.74 -8.13 10.34
CA ARG A 18 -8.18 -8.39 11.72
C ARG A 18 -9.45 -9.27 11.75
N GLY A 19 -9.53 -10.17 12.73
CA GLY A 19 -10.79 -10.74 13.23
C GLY A 19 -11.57 -11.56 12.21
N TRP A 20 -11.16 -12.81 12.03
CA TRP A 20 -11.70 -13.68 10.97
C TRP A 20 -12.53 -14.83 11.54
N ARG A 21 -13.84 -14.60 11.67
CA ARG A 21 -14.84 -15.66 11.89
C ARG A 21 -16.12 -15.29 11.16
N GLY A 22 -16.49 -16.06 10.13
CA GLY A 22 -17.83 -15.95 9.52
C GLY A 22 -17.96 -16.36 8.05
N GLU A 23 -17.05 -15.96 7.17
CA GLU A 23 -17.19 -16.17 5.71
C GLU A 23 -16.46 -17.42 5.20
N GLU A 24 -17.13 -18.19 4.33
CA GLU A 24 -16.53 -19.31 3.61
C GLU A 24 -15.49 -18.81 2.58
N THR A 25 -14.40 -19.56 2.40
CA THR A 25 -13.31 -19.24 1.46
C THR A 25 -13.79 -18.91 0.04
N GLY A 26 -14.88 -19.53 -0.41
CA GLY A 26 -15.47 -19.28 -1.74
C GLY A 26 -16.00 -17.86 -1.91
N GLU A 27 -16.67 -17.31 -0.90
CA GLU A 27 -17.23 -15.96 -0.93
C GLU A 27 -16.11 -14.91 -1.00
N LYS A 28 -15.06 -15.09 -0.19
CA LYS A 28 -13.88 -14.21 -0.19
C LYS A 28 -13.21 -14.16 -1.56
N LEU A 29 -13.01 -15.31 -2.19
CA LEU A 29 -12.41 -15.39 -3.51
C LEU A 29 -13.28 -14.69 -4.58
N SER A 30 -14.61 -14.74 -4.43
CA SER A 30 -15.52 -14.00 -5.31
C SER A 30 -15.34 -12.49 -5.15
N ARG A 31 -15.33 -12.00 -3.90
CA ARG A 31 -15.17 -10.56 -3.61
C ARG A 31 -13.81 -10.03 -4.06
N ILE A 32 -12.74 -10.80 -3.84
CA ILE A 32 -11.39 -10.47 -4.33
C ILE A 32 -11.37 -10.40 -5.86
N ARG A 33 -12.01 -11.36 -6.54
CA ARG A 33 -12.08 -11.36 -8.01
C ARG A 33 -12.76 -10.10 -8.55
N GLU A 34 -13.87 -9.71 -7.95
CA GLU A 34 -14.57 -8.48 -8.32
C GLU A 34 -13.69 -7.24 -8.12
N ALA A 35 -13.03 -7.12 -6.97
CA ALA A 35 -12.12 -6.01 -6.69
C ALA A 35 -10.92 -5.98 -7.63
N LEU A 36 -10.36 -7.13 -8.00
CA LEU A 36 -9.29 -7.24 -8.99
C LEU A 36 -9.75 -6.76 -10.37
N GLU A 37 -10.94 -7.13 -10.83
CA GLU A 37 -11.49 -6.63 -12.11
C GLU A 37 -11.63 -5.10 -12.12
N ALA A 38 -12.00 -4.49 -10.98
CA ALA A 38 -12.13 -3.04 -10.86
C ALA A 38 -10.79 -2.27 -11.01
N VAL A 39 -9.67 -2.87 -10.59
CA VAL A 39 -8.32 -2.27 -10.71
C VAL A 39 -7.54 -2.77 -11.93
N LYS A 40 -8.01 -3.83 -12.60
CA LYS A 40 -7.36 -4.47 -13.75
C LYS A 40 -6.96 -3.54 -14.89
N PRO A 41 -7.73 -2.49 -15.26
CA PRO A 41 -7.29 -1.54 -16.28
C PRO A 41 -5.98 -0.84 -15.92
N TYR A 42 -5.78 -0.46 -14.65
CA TYR A 42 -4.53 0.13 -14.18
C TYR A 42 -3.39 -0.89 -14.16
N LEU A 43 -3.68 -2.10 -13.67
CA LEU A 43 -2.67 -3.16 -13.61
C LEU A 43 -2.16 -3.52 -15.02
N ARG A 44 -3.05 -3.59 -16.02
CA ARG A 44 -2.68 -3.81 -17.43
C ARG A 44 -1.81 -2.69 -17.99
N HIS A 45 -2.09 -1.44 -17.63
CA HIS A 45 -1.27 -0.32 -18.06
C HIS A 45 0.16 -0.41 -17.49
N LEU A 46 0.30 -0.85 -16.23
CA LEU A 46 1.59 -0.91 -15.53
C LEU A 46 2.40 -2.18 -15.83
N TYR A 47 1.73 -3.34 -15.95
CA TYR A 47 2.36 -4.66 -16.00
C TYR A 47 1.99 -5.49 -17.23
N GLY A 48 1.19 -4.95 -18.15
CA GLY A 48 0.80 -5.64 -19.38
C GLY A 48 -0.06 -6.88 -19.10
N SER A 49 0.45 -8.05 -19.47
CA SER A 49 -0.26 -9.34 -19.35
C SER A 49 0.03 -10.09 -18.05
N MET A 50 0.82 -9.51 -17.13
CA MET A 50 1.05 -10.15 -15.83
C MET A 50 -0.25 -10.20 -15.03
N ASP A 51 -0.55 -11.35 -14.47
CA ASP A 51 -1.82 -11.60 -13.79
C ASP A 51 -1.63 -11.93 -12.31
N LEU A 52 -2.64 -11.61 -11.53
CA LEU A 52 -2.71 -11.85 -10.10
C LEU A 52 -3.94 -12.71 -9.81
N GLN A 53 -3.72 -13.92 -9.31
CA GLN A 53 -4.82 -14.81 -8.96
C GLN A 53 -5.46 -14.36 -7.64
N PRO A 54 -6.81 -14.45 -7.51
CA PRO A 54 -7.50 -14.15 -6.25
C PRO A 54 -6.95 -14.94 -5.05
N ARG A 55 -6.49 -16.16 -5.29
CA ARG A 55 -5.90 -17.02 -4.25
C ARG A 55 -4.54 -16.53 -3.77
N GLU A 56 -3.69 -16.07 -4.68
CA GLU A 56 -2.38 -15.47 -4.33
C GLU A 56 -2.59 -14.25 -3.43
N LEU A 57 -3.52 -13.35 -3.80
CA LEU A 57 -3.85 -12.19 -2.96
C LEU A 57 -4.42 -12.60 -1.61
N LEU A 58 -5.30 -13.60 -1.56
CA LEU A 58 -5.84 -14.10 -0.29
C LEU A 58 -4.74 -14.68 0.62
N GLU A 59 -3.84 -15.48 0.08
CA GLU A 59 -2.75 -16.10 0.85
C GLU A 59 -1.76 -15.03 1.34
N TYR A 60 -1.36 -14.12 0.46
CA TYR A 60 -0.48 -13.01 0.79
C TYR A 60 -1.02 -12.15 1.94
N LEU A 61 -2.29 -11.73 1.86
CA LEU A 61 -2.91 -10.87 2.87
C LEU A 61 -3.15 -11.57 4.23
N THR A 62 -3.09 -12.90 4.27
CA THR A 62 -3.35 -13.69 5.48
C THR A 62 -2.09 -14.20 6.16
N GLY A 63 -0.97 -14.20 5.42
CA GLY A 63 0.34 -14.57 5.89
C GLY A 63 0.81 -13.87 7.16
N PRO A 64 1.67 -14.50 7.98
CA PRO A 64 2.38 -13.81 9.05
C PRO A 64 3.18 -12.60 8.58
N THR A 65 3.25 -11.59 9.43
CA THR A 65 4.08 -10.40 9.26
C THR A 65 4.89 -10.16 10.54
N ALA A 66 6.07 -9.54 10.42
CA ALA A 66 6.87 -9.15 11.59
C ALA A 66 6.22 -8.00 12.40
N THR A 67 5.27 -7.29 11.79
CA THR A 67 4.57 -6.13 12.35
C THR A 67 3.09 -6.47 12.52
N GLY A 68 2.58 -6.46 13.76
CA GLY A 68 1.20 -6.85 14.10
C GLY A 68 0.14 -5.79 13.77
N ASP A 69 0.22 -5.16 12.59
CA ASP A 69 -0.73 -4.14 12.16
C ASP A 69 -2.09 -4.73 11.70
N GLU A 70 -3.13 -3.90 11.72
CA GLU A 70 -4.54 -4.28 11.53
C GLU A 70 -5.20 -3.41 10.43
N THR A 71 -5.34 -3.91 9.20
CA THR A 71 -6.19 -3.41 8.10
C THR A 71 -7.08 -4.55 7.61
N THR A 72 -8.40 -4.40 7.61
CA THR A 72 -9.33 -5.51 7.29
C THR A 72 -9.48 -5.73 5.78
N LEU A 73 -10.09 -6.86 5.41
CA LEU A 73 -10.25 -7.25 4.01
C LEU A 73 -11.29 -6.32 3.39
N ASP A 74 -12.31 -5.99 4.17
CA ASP A 74 -13.32 -5.03 3.80
C ASP A 74 -12.73 -3.63 3.57
N GLU A 75 -11.73 -3.22 4.35
CA GLU A 75 -11.03 -1.95 4.11
C GLU A 75 -10.25 -1.99 2.79
N ILE A 76 -9.56 -3.10 2.49
CA ILE A 76 -8.82 -3.27 1.23
C ILE A 76 -9.78 -3.32 0.04
N LEU A 77 -10.77 -4.21 0.06
CA LEU A 77 -11.72 -4.41 -1.03
C LEU A 77 -12.65 -3.19 -1.22
N GLY A 78 -12.93 -2.45 -0.15
CA GLY A 78 -13.72 -1.21 -0.19
C GLY A 78 -12.94 0.03 -0.64
N SER A 79 -11.63 -0.08 -0.86
CA SER A 79 -10.78 1.04 -1.27
C SER A 79 -10.04 0.70 -2.56
N ARG A 80 -10.35 1.42 -3.64
CA ARG A 80 -9.62 1.29 -4.91
C ARG A 80 -8.11 1.51 -4.73
N TYR A 81 -7.73 2.44 -3.87
CA TYR A 81 -6.32 2.75 -3.58
C TYR A 81 -5.61 1.60 -2.87
N LEU A 82 -6.22 1.02 -1.83
CA LEU A 82 -5.62 -0.13 -1.14
C LEU A 82 -5.63 -1.38 -2.01
N MET A 83 -6.73 -1.65 -2.72
CA MET A 83 -6.78 -2.79 -3.64
C MET A 83 -5.69 -2.70 -4.73
N LEU A 84 -5.48 -1.51 -5.29
CA LEU A 84 -4.40 -1.27 -6.24
C LEU A 84 -3.04 -1.44 -5.57
N HIS A 85 -2.85 -0.92 -4.36
CA HIS A 85 -1.61 -1.06 -3.58
C HIS A 85 -1.21 -2.53 -3.41
N GLU A 86 -2.10 -3.36 -2.84
CA GLU A 86 -1.82 -4.77 -2.60
C GLU A 86 -1.54 -5.54 -3.90
N ALA A 87 -2.30 -5.25 -4.96
CA ALA A 87 -2.07 -5.89 -6.24
C ALA A 87 -0.72 -5.51 -6.86
N VAL A 88 -0.33 -4.24 -6.76
CA VAL A 88 0.96 -3.73 -7.27
C VAL A 88 2.12 -4.32 -6.48
N GLU A 89 2.01 -4.42 -5.16
CA GLU A 89 3.03 -5.03 -4.30
C GLU A 89 3.29 -6.48 -4.70
N ILE A 90 2.22 -7.28 -4.84
CA ILE A 90 2.32 -8.68 -5.27
C ILE A 90 2.91 -8.79 -6.68
N LEU A 91 2.48 -7.96 -7.63
CA LEU A 91 3.00 -8.02 -8.99
C LEU A 91 4.48 -7.62 -9.09
N GLU A 92 4.96 -6.68 -8.27
CA GLU A 92 6.38 -6.36 -8.18
C GLU A 92 7.20 -7.53 -7.64
N LEU A 93 6.70 -8.25 -6.63
CA LEU A 93 7.32 -9.47 -6.13
C LEU A 93 7.35 -10.56 -7.21
N LYS A 94 6.23 -10.81 -7.89
CA LYS A 94 6.15 -11.78 -9.00
C LYS A 94 7.11 -11.43 -10.14
N ARG A 95 7.23 -10.15 -10.49
CA ARG A 95 8.16 -9.68 -11.52
C ARG A 95 9.62 -10.02 -11.20
N ARG A 96 9.96 -10.16 -9.92
CA ARG A 96 11.29 -10.55 -9.43
C ARG A 96 11.46 -12.07 -9.31
N GLY A 97 10.44 -12.85 -9.69
CA GLY A 97 10.45 -14.30 -9.58
C GLY A 97 10.17 -14.82 -8.17
N ILE A 98 9.63 -13.99 -7.28
CA ILE A 98 9.29 -14.38 -5.91
C ILE A 98 7.92 -15.08 -5.90
N PRO A 99 7.81 -16.29 -5.34
CA PRO A 99 6.54 -16.97 -5.14
C PRO A 99 5.61 -16.20 -4.20
N ILE A 100 4.31 -16.23 -4.49
CA ILE A 100 3.29 -15.54 -3.70
C ILE A 100 2.46 -16.57 -2.93
N ASP A 101 2.61 -16.55 -1.61
CA ASP A 101 1.90 -17.38 -0.66
C ASP A 101 1.83 -16.66 0.70
N ASP A 102 1.42 -17.38 1.74
CA ASP A 102 1.29 -16.84 3.09
C ASP A 102 2.64 -16.60 3.79
N ARG A 103 3.76 -17.08 3.24
CA ARG A 103 5.09 -16.90 3.82
C ARG A 103 5.92 -15.82 3.13
N THR A 104 5.51 -15.37 1.94
CA THR A 104 6.26 -14.42 1.11
C THR A 104 6.86 -13.25 1.90
N ILE A 105 6.09 -12.60 2.77
CA ILE A 105 6.55 -11.44 3.55
C ILE A 105 7.66 -11.81 4.55
N MET A 106 7.55 -12.97 5.17
CA MET A 106 8.52 -13.43 6.17
C MET A 106 9.80 -13.95 5.52
N ASP A 107 9.67 -14.59 4.37
CA ASP A 107 10.79 -15.20 3.65
C ASP A 107 11.53 -14.16 2.78
N HIS A 108 10.87 -13.06 2.38
CA HIS A 108 11.41 -11.99 1.52
C HIS A 108 11.16 -10.56 2.04
N PRO A 109 11.54 -10.23 3.29
CA PRO A 109 11.16 -8.97 3.92
C PRO A 109 11.70 -7.74 3.18
N VAL A 110 12.95 -7.77 2.69
CA VAL A 110 13.54 -6.61 2.01
C VAL A 110 12.82 -6.33 0.70
N GLU A 111 12.55 -7.36 -0.10
CA GLU A 111 11.86 -7.23 -1.36
C GLU A 111 10.41 -6.81 -1.18
N THR A 112 9.75 -7.26 -0.10
CA THR A 112 8.43 -6.75 0.29
C THR A 112 8.46 -5.26 0.61
N TYR A 113 9.47 -4.78 1.37
CA TYR A 113 9.63 -3.33 1.60
C TYR A 113 9.78 -2.54 0.29
N GLU A 114 10.55 -3.07 -0.66
CA GLU A 114 10.74 -2.42 -1.96
C GLU A 114 9.45 -2.39 -2.78
N ALA A 115 8.75 -3.53 -2.84
CA ALA A 115 7.47 -3.65 -3.52
C ALA A 115 6.40 -2.74 -2.90
N HIS A 116 6.36 -2.63 -1.57
CA HIS A 116 5.46 -1.75 -0.83
C HIS A 116 5.67 -0.27 -1.15
N LEU A 117 6.93 0.18 -1.22
CA LEU A 117 7.22 1.56 -1.60
C LEU A 117 6.88 1.86 -3.06
N ARG A 118 7.04 0.87 -3.94
CA ARG A 118 6.57 0.99 -5.33
C ARG A 118 5.05 1.04 -5.41
N ALA A 119 4.35 0.19 -4.67
CA ALA A 119 2.90 0.21 -4.54
C ALA A 119 2.39 1.55 -4.01
N THR A 120 3.05 2.09 -2.99
CA THR A 120 2.75 3.42 -2.43
C THR A 120 2.90 4.52 -3.48
N GLU A 121 3.94 4.49 -4.32
CA GLU A 121 4.10 5.50 -5.36
C GLU A 121 2.96 5.47 -6.39
N VAL A 122 2.56 4.27 -6.82
CA VAL A 122 1.45 4.07 -7.76
C VAL A 122 0.14 4.55 -7.14
N GLU A 123 -0.12 4.16 -5.90
CA GLU A 123 -1.28 4.59 -5.10
C GLU A 123 -1.36 6.12 -4.99
N LEU A 124 -0.26 6.77 -4.60
CA LEU A 124 -0.18 8.22 -4.49
C LEU A 124 -0.36 8.93 -5.84
N SER A 125 0.19 8.36 -6.92
CA SER A 125 0.03 8.91 -8.27
C SER A 125 -1.43 8.85 -8.74
N LEU A 126 -2.15 7.76 -8.42
CA LEU A 126 -3.57 7.65 -8.73
C LEU A 126 -4.39 8.67 -7.92
N ALA A 127 -4.16 8.76 -6.61
CA ALA A 127 -4.85 9.72 -5.76
C ALA A 127 -4.56 11.18 -6.17
N GLU A 128 -3.35 11.49 -6.63
CA GLU A 128 -3.02 12.79 -7.23
C GLU A 128 -3.81 13.04 -8.53
N GLY A 129 -3.87 12.08 -9.44
CA GLY A 129 -4.63 12.20 -10.69
C GLY A 129 -6.15 12.35 -10.48
N GLU A 130 -6.67 11.83 -9.37
CA GLU A 130 -8.08 11.94 -8.97
C GLU A 130 -8.38 13.14 -8.05
N ASP A 131 -7.37 13.98 -7.74
CA ASP A 131 -7.43 15.09 -6.76
C ASP A 131 -7.96 14.66 -5.36
N ASP A 132 -7.73 13.40 -4.95
CA ASP A 132 -8.07 12.94 -3.60
C ASP A 132 -6.98 13.38 -2.60
N ARG A 133 -7.08 14.66 -2.24
CA ARG A 133 -6.17 15.30 -1.27
C ARG A 133 -6.26 14.66 0.11
N ARG A 134 -7.41 14.11 0.49
CA ARG A 134 -7.58 13.47 1.81
C ARG A 134 -6.80 12.18 1.87
N TRP A 135 -6.87 11.37 0.82
CA TRP A 135 -6.10 10.14 0.70
C TRP A 135 -4.59 10.43 0.69
N LEU A 136 -4.15 11.36 -0.18
CA LEU A 136 -2.76 11.80 -0.26
C LEU A 136 -2.21 12.24 1.10
N GLU A 137 -2.90 13.13 1.81
CA GLU A 137 -2.45 13.60 3.11
C GLU A 137 -2.35 12.48 4.15
N ARG A 138 -3.34 11.57 4.15
CA ARG A 138 -3.32 10.40 5.04
C ARG A 138 -2.10 9.53 4.73
N ARG A 139 -1.86 9.20 3.46
CA ARG A 139 -0.79 8.27 3.08
C ARG A 139 0.59 8.89 3.24
N LEU A 140 0.78 10.17 2.96
CA LEU A 140 2.05 10.86 3.20
C LEU A 140 2.42 10.92 4.68
N ARG A 141 1.45 10.95 5.61
CA ARG A 141 1.73 10.78 7.04
C ARG A 141 2.22 9.38 7.39
N ASP A 142 1.73 8.35 6.70
CA ASP A 142 2.26 7.01 6.82
C ASP A 142 3.71 6.95 6.30
N VAL A 143 3.98 7.48 5.09
CA VAL A 143 5.35 7.54 4.53
C VAL A 143 6.34 8.22 5.48
N GLU A 144 5.95 9.36 6.07
CA GLU A 144 6.78 10.05 7.06
C GLU A 144 7.02 9.21 8.33
N SER A 145 6.03 8.41 8.72
CA SER A 145 6.18 7.50 9.86
C SER A 145 7.18 6.38 9.60
N TRP A 146 7.28 5.90 8.35
CA TRP A 146 8.18 4.81 7.97
C TRP A 146 9.65 5.19 8.04
N LEU A 147 10.01 6.47 7.91
CA LEU A 147 11.38 6.94 8.15
C LEU A 147 11.88 6.68 9.59
N ARG A 148 10.94 6.45 10.52
CA ARG A 148 11.20 6.09 11.92
C ARG A 148 11.06 4.59 12.20
N ASP A 149 10.77 3.79 11.19
CA ASP A 149 10.73 2.34 11.30
C ASP A 149 12.16 1.79 11.47
N PRO A 150 12.47 1.05 12.55
CA PRO A 150 13.77 0.41 12.73
C PRO A 150 14.06 -0.67 11.68
N ASN A 151 13.03 -1.26 11.06
CA ASN A 151 13.17 -2.34 10.11
C ASN A 151 13.25 -1.87 8.65
N LEU A 152 13.07 -0.57 8.38
CA LEU A 152 13.17 -0.01 7.03
C LEU A 152 14.59 -0.24 6.48
N PRO A 153 14.75 -0.94 5.33
CA PRO A 153 16.03 -1.10 4.69
C PRO A 153 16.72 0.26 4.44
N PRO A 154 18.01 0.44 4.81
CA PRO A 154 18.66 1.74 4.75
C PRO A 154 18.63 2.41 3.38
N HIS A 155 18.74 1.62 2.30
CA HIS A 155 18.72 2.13 0.92
C HIS A 155 17.36 2.67 0.48
N LEU A 156 16.29 2.39 1.23
CA LEU A 156 14.94 2.85 0.95
C LEU A 156 14.58 4.18 1.61
N ARG A 157 15.39 4.66 2.56
CA ARG A 157 15.18 5.98 3.19
C ARG A 157 15.10 7.12 2.15
N PRO A 158 16.04 7.23 1.18
CA PRO A 158 15.96 8.27 0.16
C PRO A 158 14.72 8.15 -0.73
N TYR A 159 14.18 6.93 -0.92
CA TYR A 159 12.97 6.70 -1.69
C TYR A 159 11.75 7.29 -0.99
N CYS A 160 11.58 7.01 0.31
CA CYS A 160 10.53 7.61 1.14
C CYS A 160 10.60 9.15 1.13
N GLU A 161 11.79 9.71 1.28
CA GLU A 161 12.00 11.17 1.21
C GLU A 161 11.64 11.73 -0.18
N GLY A 162 11.96 11.00 -1.24
CA GLY A 162 11.58 11.34 -2.62
C GLY A 162 10.07 11.38 -2.83
N LEU A 163 9.33 10.40 -2.29
CA LEU A 163 7.87 10.40 -2.31
C LEU A 163 7.29 11.61 -1.57
N LEU A 164 7.78 11.88 -0.36
CA LEU A 164 7.33 13.04 0.43
C LEU A 164 7.57 14.35 -0.31
N ARG A 165 8.75 14.50 -0.93
CA ARG A 165 9.10 15.69 -1.71
C ARG A 165 8.15 15.88 -2.89
N ARG A 166 8.05 14.86 -3.77
CA ARG A 166 7.23 14.91 -4.99
C ARG A 166 5.78 15.28 -4.73
N PHE A 167 5.14 14.61 -3.78
CA PHE A 167 3.70 14.77 -3.54
C PHE A 167 3.34 15.89 -2.55
N ARG A 168 4.33 16.49 -1.85
CA ARG A 168 4.11 17.72 -1.05
C ARG A 168 4.39 18.98 -1.85
N GLU A 169 5.41 19.01 -2.71
CA GLU A 169 5.78 20.21 -3.48
C GLU A 169 4.71 20.57 -4.53
N LYS A 170 4.10 19.59 -5.20
CA LYS A 170 2.99 19.84 -6.13
C LYS A 170 1.75 20.45 -5.47
N LYS A 171 1.60 20.32 -4.14
CA LYS A 171 0.54 20.98 -3.36
C LYS A 171 0.72 22.51 -3.32
N ALA A 172 1.95 23.00 -3.41
CA ALA A 172 2.26 24.43 -3.41
C ALA A 172 2.03 25.06 -4.79
N GLY A 173 2.42 24.38 -5.87
CA GLY A 173 2.20 24.86 -7.25
C GLY A 173 0.71 25.00 -7.59
N ALA A 174 -0.10 23.96 -7.34
CA ALA A 174 -1.53 23.98 -7.64
C ALA A 174 -2.36 24.96 -6.79
N TYR A 175 -1.79 25.50 -5.70
CA TYR A 175 -2.41 26.57 -4.90
C TYR A 175 -2.01 27.96 -5.42
N SER A 176 -0.79 28.10 -5.95
CA SER A 176 -0.31 29.33 -6.60
C SER A 176 -1.09 29.63 -7.88
N ASP A 177 -1.24 28.64 -8.77
CA ASP A 177 -1.93 28.80 -10.05
C ASP A 177 -3.41 29.19 -9.87
N ARG A 178 -4.05 28.66 -8.82
CA ARG A 178 -5.47 28.93 -8.52
C ARG A 178 -5.71 30.30 -7.86
N LEU A 179 -4.67 30.95 -7.34
CA LEU A 179 -4.73 32.32 -6.84
C LEU A 179 -4.49 33.32 -7.98
N GLU A 180 -3.60 33.00 -8.93
CA GLU A 180 -3.36 33.83 -10.12
C GLU A 180 -4.56 33.83 -11.09
N GLU A 181 -5.33 32.74 -11.18
CA GLU A 181 -6.56 32.70 -12.00
C GLU A 181 -7.77 33.40 -11.34
N ALA A 182 -7.66 33.81 -10.07
CA ALA A 182 -8.73 34.44 -9.30
C ALA A 182 -8.55 35.97 -9.11
N GLU A 183 -7.48 36.55 -9.68
CA GLU A 183 -7.23 38.00 -9.80
C GLU A 183 -7.59 38.53 -11.19
#